data_AF-A0A0D7AAF6-F1
#
_entry.id   AF-A0A0D7AAF6-F1
#
_cell.length_a   1.000
_cell.length_b   1.000
_cell.length_c   1.000
_cell.angle_alpha   90.00
_cell.angle_beta   90.00
_cell.angle_gamma   90.00
#
_symmetry.space_group_name_H-M   'P 1'
#
loop_
_entity.id
_entity.type
_entity.pdbx_description
1 polymer ?
#
loop_
_entity_poly.entity_id
_entity_poly.type
_entity_poly.pdbx_seq_one_letter_code
_entity_poly.pdbx_strand_id
1 'polypeptide(L)'
;MAYTLLSVNRLDKLGFSLHVEDQQSLKSSSEAAHAAIVRVVTISELHQIMGHRDHEELRRMVRQGLVEGVELDPHSKPEPCRPCIEAKAKRHPFAKVSINRHEKYTAYGDKIVGDLVGP
;
A
#
# COMPACT_ATOMS: atom_id res chain seq x y z
N MET A 1 -21.97 -20.15 -14.34
CA MET A 1 -21.25 -19.37 -13.32
C MET A 1 -20.44 -18.33 -14.06
N ALA A 2 -20.64 -17.04 -13.75
CA ALA A 2 -19.95 -15.95 -14.43
C ALA A 2 -18.73 -15.57 -13.60
N TYR A 3 -17.54 -15.85 -14.12
CA TYR A 3 -16.27 -15.52 -13.48
C TYR A 3 -15.75 -14.23 -14.08
N THR A 4 -15.48 -13.24 -13.25
CA THR A 4 -14.78 -12.02 -13.69
C THR A 4 -13.29 -12.22 -13.41
N LEU A 5 -12.54 -12.60 -14.44
CA LEU A 5 -11.08 -12.64 -14.37
C LEU A 5 -10.56 -11.20 -14.43
N LEU A 6 -10.09 -10.71 -13.28
CA LEU A 6 -9.33 -9.47 -13.22
C LEU A 6 -7.86 -9.79 -13.50
N SER A 7 -7.45 -9.71 -14.77
CA SER A 7 -6.03 -9.77 -15.11
C SER A 7 -5.35 -8.49 -14.61
N VAL A 8 -4.64 -8.61 -13.50
CA VAL A 8 -3.74 -7.58 -13.01
C VAL A 8 -2.33 -7.96 -13.46
N ASN A 9 -1.73 -7.10 -14.29
CA ASN A 9 -0.46 -7.24 -15.03
C ASN A 9 0.78 -7.76 -14.24
N ARG A 10 0.68 -7.94 -12.92
CA ARG A 10 1.76 -8.45 -12.06
C ARG A 10 1.45 -9.74 -11.30
N LEU A 11 0.19 -10.13 -11.09
CA LEU A 11 -0.13 -11.36 -10.35
C LEU A 11 0.05 -12.60 -11.23
N ASP A 12 -0.44 -12.57 -12.47
CA ASP A 12 -0.35 -13.70 -13.40
C ASP A 12 1.11 -14.09 -13.72
N LYS A 13 2.00 -13.11 -13.92
CA LYS A 13 3.44 -13.34 -14.17
C LYS A 13 4.17 -13.95 -12.98
N LEU A 14 3.62 -13.82 -11.77
CA LEU A 14 4.17 -14.37 -10.54
C LEU A 14 3.45 -15.66 -10.12
N GLY A 15 2.48 -16.14 -10.90
CA GLY A 15 1.72 -17.37 -10.63
C GLY A 15 0.63 -17.21 -9.56
N PHE A 16 0.21 -15.98 -9.26
CA PHE A 16 -0.84 -15.72 -8.27
C PHE A 16 -2.18 -15.42 -8.99
N SER A 17 -3.26 -16.06 -8.54
CA SER A 17 -4.64 -15.70 -8.92
C SER A 17 -5.38 -15.16 -7.69
N LEU A 18 -6.08 -14.03 -7.84
CA LEU A 18 -6.91 -13.45 -6.77
C LEU A 18 -8.38 -13.71 -7.08
N HIS A 19 -9.01 -14.56 -6.26
CA HIS A 19 -10.42 -14.86 -6.34
C HIS A 19 -11.19 -13.90 -5.42
N VAL A 20 -11.95 -12.98 -6.01
CA VAL A 20 -12.91 -12.16 -5.27
C VAL A 20 -14.27 -12.84 -5.38
N GLU A 21 -14.64 -13.61 -4.36
CA GLU A 21 -16.01 -14.09 -4.21
C GLU A 21 -16.76 -13.18 -3.23
N ASP A 22 -17.94 -12.72 -3.66
CA ASP A 22 -18.91 -12.12 -2.76
C ASP A 22 -19.26 -13.16 -1.69
N GLN A 23 -19.21 -12.73 -0.44
CA GLN A 23 -19.33 -13.57 0.75
C GLN A 23 -20.48 -14.57 0.66
N GLN A 24 -20.18 -15.83 0.32
CA GLN A 24 -20.95 -16.98 0.76
C GLN A 24 -20.09 -18.24 0.66
N SER A 25 -19.55 -18.60 1.82
CA SER A 25 -18.83 -19.84 2.08
C SER A 25 -19.68 -21.05 1.66
N LEU A 26 -19.30 -21.71 0.57
CA LEU A 26 -19.62 -23.10 0.30
C LEU A 26 -18.35 -23.77 -0.21
N LYS A 27 -17.78 -24.64 0.62
CA LYS A 27 -16.62 -25.47 0.27
C LYS A 27 -16.98 -26.31 -0.96
N SER A 28 -16.39 -25.98 -2.12
CA SER A 28 -16.34 -26.91 -3.24
C SER A 28 -14.89 -27.14 -3.61
N SER A 29 -14.43 -28.33 -3.27
CA SER A 29 -13.17 -28.90 -3.71
C SER A 29 -13.26 -29.14 -5.22
N SER A 30 -12.63 -28.27 -6.02
CA SER A 30 -12.29 -28.61 -7.41
C SER A 30 -10.79 -28.85 -7.48
N GLU A 31 -10.44 -30.12 -7.63
CA GLU A 31 -9.08 -30.63 -7.79
C GLU A 31 -8.51 -30.17 -9.13
N ALA A 32 -7.75 -29.08 -9.09
CA ALA A 32 -6.55 -28.95 -9.92
C ALA A 32 -5.39 -28.86 -8.94
N ALA A 33 -4.75 -30.01 -8.70
CA ALA A 33 -3.54 -30.14 -7.90
C ALA A 33 -2.39 -29.38 -8.59
N HIS A 34 -2.43 -28.05 -8.52
CA HIS A 34 -1.22 -27.25 -8.51
C HIS A 34 -0.52 -27.71 -7.25
N ALA A 35 0.55 -28.50 -7.38
CA ALA A 35 1.40 -28.83 -6.26
C ALA A 35 1.75 -27.50 -5.58
N ALA A 36 1.07 -27.21 -4.47
CA ALA A 36 1.19 -25.93 -3.79
C ALA A 36 2.59 -25.94 -3.22
N ILE A 37 3.55 -25.40 -3.98
CA ILE A 37 4.87 -25.10 -3.46
C ILE A 37 4.60 -24.00 -2.44
N VAL A 38 4.40 -24.42 -1.20
CA VAL A 38 4.23 -23.53 -0.06
C VAL A 38 5.54 -22.77 0.04
N ARG A 39 5.52 -21.52 -0.41
CA ARG A 39 6.69 -20.67 -0.35
C ARG A 39 6.72 -20.05 1.04
N VAL A 40 7.77 -20.36 1.80
CA VAL A 40 8.06 -19.64 3.03
C VAL A 40 8.58 -18.25 2.64
N VAL A 41 7.89 -17.21 3.07
CA VAL A 41 8.28 -15.81 2.81
C VAL A 41 8.42 -15.03 4.11
N THR A 42 9.25 -13.99 4.06
CA THR A 42 9.30 -13.02 5.14
C THR A 42 8.09 -12.09 5.09
N ILE A 43 7.75 -11.48 6.23
CA ILE A 43 6.64 -10.52 6.29
C ILE A 43 6.86 -9.30 5.36
N SER A 44 8.12 -8.90 5.15
CA SER A 44 8.49 -7.80 4.26
C SER A 44 8.38 -8.16 2.78
N GLU A 45 8.65 -9.42 2.42
CA GLU A 45 8.37 -9.92 1.07
C GLU A 45 6.86 -9.98 0.80
N LEU A 46 6.08 -10.52 1.74
CA LEU A 46 4.63 -10.55 1.60
C LEU A 46 4.04 -9.13 1.50
N HIS A 47 4.59 -8.18 2.25
CA HIS A 47 4.26 -6.76 2.16
C HIS A 47 4.45 -6.22 0.74
N GLN A 48 5.54 -6.56 0.05
CA GLN A 48 5.79 -6.12 -1.32
C GLN A 48 4.89 -6.83 -2.34
N ILE A 49 4.72 -8.15 -2.21
CA ILE A 49 3.88 -8.98 -3.10
C ILE A 49 2.42 -8.48 -3.05
N MET A 50 1.92 -8.18 -1.86
CA MET A 50 0.54 -7.75 -1.62
C MET A 50 0.34 -6.24 -1.80
N GLY A 51 1.27 -5.55 -2.48
CA GLY A 51 1.09 -4.15 -2.86
C GLY A 51 1.26 -3.17 -1.71
N HIS A 52 2.27 -3.38 -0.87
CA HIS A 52 2.63 -2.49 0.22
C HIS A 52 1.59 -2.39 1.35
N ARG A 53 0.83 -3.46 1.58
CA ARG A 53 -0.21 -3.56 2.61
C ARG A 53 0.37 -3.64 4.02
N ASP A 54 -0.38 -3.23 5.03
CA ASP A 54 0.10 -3.20 6.41
C ASP A 54 0.57 -4.58 6.91
N HIS A 55 1.68 -4.61 7.64
CA HIS A 55 2.31 -5.86 8.09
C HIS A 55 1.44 -6.63 9.11
N GLU A 56 0.68 -5.94 9.98
CA GLU A 56 -0.22 -6.61 10.93
C GLU A 56 -1.45 -7.18 10.23
N GLU A 57 -1.97 -6.44 9.25
CA GLU A 57 -3.07 -6.92 8.41
C GLU A 57 -2.66 -8.19 7.66
N LEU A 58 -1.46 -8.23 7.08
CA LEU A 58 -0.95 -9.42 6.40
C LEU A 58 -0.78 -10.62 7.35
N ARG A 59 -0.28 -10.39 8.58
CA ARG A 59 -0.24 -11.45 9.61
C ARG A 59 -1.65 -11.99 9.91
N ARG A 60 -2.64 -11.10 10.00
CA ARG A 60 -4.03 -11.49 10.24
C ARG A 60 -4.60 -12.30 9.07
N MET A 61 -4.37 -11.86 7.83
CA MET A 61 -4.85 -12.56 6.64
C MET A 61 -4.29 -13.98 6.52
N VAL A 62 -2.99 -14.15 6.78
CA VAL A 62 -2.36 -15.49 6.77
C VAL A 62 -2.92 -16.36 7.90
N ARG A 63 -3.06 -15.82 9.12
CA ARG A 63 -3.68 -16.57 10.25
C ARG A 63 -5.13 -16.97 10.00
N GLN A 64 -5.88 -16.15 9.26
CA GLN A 64 -7.27 -16.43 8.90
C GLN A 64 -7.41 -17.38 7.70
N GLY A 65 -6.29 -17.80 7.08
CA GLY A 65 -6.31 -18.66 5.89
C GLY A 65 -6.83 -17.95 4.64
N LEU A 66 -6.81 -16.61 4.60
CA LEU A 66 -7.23 -15.81 3.44
C LEU A 66 -6.16 -15.74 2.34
N VAL A 67 -4.94 -16.16 2.65
CA VAL A 67 -3.81 -16.22 1.71
C VAL A 67 -3.38 -17.68 1.63
N GLU A 68 -3.50 -18.26 0.43
CA GLU A 68 -3.11 -19.63 0.14
C GLU A 68 -1.73 -19.67 -0.55
N GLY A 69 -1.04 -20.81 -0.44
CA GLY A 69 0.26 -21.03 -1.12
C GLY A 69 1.46 -20.30 -0.50
N VAL A 70 1.29 -19.63 0.65
CA VAL A 70 2.34 -18.87 1.32
C VAL A 70 2.35 -19.17 2.82
N GLU A 71 3.52 -19.49 3.37
CA GLU A 71 3.75 -19.57 4.81
C GLU A 71 4.62 -18.40 5.27
N LEU A 72 4.26 -17.78 6.39
CA LEU A 72 5.05 -16.71 6.99
C LEU A 72 6.11 -17.30 7.92
N ASP A 73 7.36 -16.87 7.76
CA ASP A 73 8.41 -17.14 8.74
C ASP A 73 8.04 -16.47 10.10
N PRO A 74 7.84 -17.25 11.19
CA PRO A 74 7.46 -16.74 12.50
C PRO A 74 8.53 -15.83 13.14
N HIS A 75 9.79 -15.94 12.72
CA HIS A 75 10.88 -15.11 13.23
C HIS A 75 11.09 -13.83 12.41
N SER A 76 10.39 -13.67 11.28
CA SER A 76 10.54 -12.51 10.41
C SER A 76 10.04 -11.23 11.10
N LYS A 77 10.94 -10.24 11.17
CA LYS A 77 10.64 -8.90 11.67
C LYS A 77 10.31 -7.98 10.50
N PRO A 78 9.35 -7.06 10.65
CA PRO A 78 9.03 -6.09 9.61
C PRO A 78 10.19 -5.10 9.46
N GLU A 79 10.75 -5.03 8.25
CA GLU A 79 11.74 -4.02 7.89
C GLU A 79 11.07 -2.72 7.40
N PRO A 80 11.71 -1.55 7.63
CA PRO A 80 11.21 -0.28 7.12
C PRO A 80 11.21 -0.28 5.59
N CYS A 81 10.01 -0.23 4.99
CA CYS A 81 9.86 -0.20 3.54
C CYS A 81 10.02 1.23 3.00
N ARG A 82 11.12 1.49 2.30
CA ARG A 82 11.44 2.81 1.71
C ARG A 82 10.33 3.33 0.75
N PRO A 83 9.81 2.54 -0.20
CA PRO A 83 8.68 2.96 -1.03
C PRO A 83 7.47 3.44 -0.23
N CYS A 84 7.11 2.74 0.86
CA CYS A 84 5.99 3.14 1.72
C CYS A 84 6.25 4.45 2.45
N ILE A 85 7.49 4.68 2.88
CA ILE A 85 7.87 5.90 3.60
C ILE A 85 7.84 7.12 2.66
N GLU A 86 8.27 6.93 1.42
CA GLU A 86 8.33 7.99 0.40
C GLU A 86 6.95 8.26 -0.23
N ALA A 87 6.13 7.23 -0.43
CA ALA A 87 4.79 7.35 -1.01
C ALA A 87 3.76 7.95 -0.04
N LYS A 88 3.99 7.86 1.28
CA LYS A 88 3.11 8.49 2.26
C LYS A 88 3.19 10.00 2.09
N ALA A 89 2.05 10.61 1.76
CA ALA A 89 1.91 12.06 1.72
C ALA A 89 2.25 12.65 3.10
N LYS A 90 3.44 13.24 3.22
CA LYS A 90 3.85 13.98 4.41
C LYS A 90 3.37 15.41 4.25
N ARG A 91 2.35 15.80 5.02
CA ARG A 91 1.99 17.22 5.14
C ARG A 91 2.94 17.86 6.14
N HIS A 92 3.92 18.60 5.65
CA HIS A 92 4.64 19.52 6.53
C HIS A 92 3.65 20.59 7.03
N PRO A 93 3.69 20.94 8.34
CA PRO A 93 2.86 22.02 8.83
C PRO A 93 3.26 23.30 8.12
N PHE A 94 2.34 23.85 7.33
CA PHE A 94 2.51 25.19 6.78
C PHE A 94 2.31 26.19 7.92
N ALA A 95 3.22 27.15 8.03
CA ALA A 95 3.05 28.25 8.97
C ALA A 95 1.75 28.97 8.64
N LYS A 96 0.89 29.16 9.64
CA LYS A 96 -0.39 29.91 9.49
C LYS A 96 -0.16 31.39 9.18
N VAL A 97 1.06 31.87 9.40
CA VAL A 97 1.45 33.25 9.25
C VAL A 97 2.65 33.28 8.32
N SER A 98 2.65 34.21 7.36
CA SER A 98 3.82 34.42 6.51
C SER A 98 5.03 34.78 7.37
N ILE A 99 6.17 34.21 7.02
CA ILE A 99 7.49 34.35 7.68
C ILE A 99 7.84 35.83 8.00
N ASN A 100 7.30 36.77 7.22
CA ASN A 100 7.57 38.22 7.33
C ASN A 100 6.38 39.06 7.82
N ARG A 101 5.44 38.54 8.62
CA ARG A 101 4.45 39.42 9.29
C ARG A 101 5.10 40.30 10.37
N HIS A 102 6.32 39.97 10.81
CA HIS A 102 7.02 40.65 11.90
C HIS A 102 8.09 41.65 11.47
N GLU A 103 8.53 41.63 10.21
CA GLU A 103 9.09 42.85 9.61
C GLU A 103 7.91 43.77 9.35
N LYS A 104 7.60 44.57 10.38
CA LYS A 104 6.63 45.65 10.27
C LYS A 104 7.19 46.61 9.21
N TYR A 105 6.67 46.50 8.00
CA TYR A 105 6.77 47.56 7.01
C TYR A 105 6.23 48.84 7.70
N THR A 106 7.11 49.78 8.00
CA THR A 106 6.80 50.95 8.83
C THR A 106 6.54 52.17 7.97
N ALA A 107 7.15 52.25 6.80
CA ALA A 107 6.97 53.31 5.83
C ALA A 107 6.25 52.82 4.56
N TYR A 108 5.66 53.78 3.85
CA TYR A 108 5.03 53.52 2.55
C TYR A 108 6.10 53.15 1.52
N GLY A 109 5.92 52.02 0.84
CA GLY A 109 6.86 51.50 -0.15
C GLY A 109 7.81 50.41 0.35
N ASP A 110 7.84 50.12 1.66
CA ASP A 110 8.72 49.10 2.25
C ASP A 110 8.45 47.68 1.73
N LYS A 111 7.22 47.42 1.24
CA LYS A 111 6.89 46.20 0.52
C LYS A 111 5.93 46.49 -0.62
N ILE A 112 6.35 46.12 -1.83
CA ILE A 112 5.47 46.04 -2.99
C ILE A 112 5.34 44.56 -3.32
N VAL A 113 4.12 44.03 -3.26
CA VAL A 113 3.83 42.65 -3.67
C VAL A 113 2.99 42.75 -4.93
N GLY A 114 3.58 42.33 -6.04
CA GLY A 114 2.83 42.02 -7.25
C GLY A 114 2.73 40.50 -7.37
N ASP A 115 1.58 40.03 -7.82
CA ASP A 115 1.47 38.67 -8.33
C ASP A 115 1.07 38.75 -9.80
N LEU A 116 1.66 37.89 -10.61
CA LEU A 116 1.21 37.72 -11.98
C LEU A 116 0.07 36.72 -11.93
N VAL A 117 -1.15 37.24 -11.99
CA VAL A 117 -2.25 36.41 -12.45
C VAL A 117 -1.96 36.10 -13.91
N GLY A 118 -2.10 34.82 -14.28
CA GLY A 118 -1.85 34.33 -15.65
C GLY A 118 -2.63 35.11 -16.71
N PRO A 119 -2.46 34.82 -18.01
CA PRO A 119 -3.05 35.64 -19.08
C PRO A 119 -4.53 35.95 -18.87
#